data_AF-A0A6I1MQN8-F1
#
_entry.id   AF-A0A6I1MQN8-F1
#
_cell.length_a   1.000
_cell.length_b   1.000
_cell.length_c   1.000
_cell.angle_alpha   90.00
_cell.angle_beta   90.00
_cell.angle_gamma   90.00
#
_symmetry.space_group_name_H-M   'P 1'
#
loop_
_entity.id
_entity.type
_entity.pdbx_description
1 polymer ?
#
loop_
_entity_poly.entity_id
_entity_poly.type
_entity_poly.pdbx_seq_one_letter_code
_entity_poly.pdbx_strand_id
1 'polypeptide(L)'
;MAYIEVTGMEELIKECERLGGKGATENANRKILKKAAKLTQGEAKGKAPRSENPMNSGRKGSRTGKHMGDNIPLSGVKNRNGSLYIIVGWDKGDNSPFFYAKFIEYGTSKI
;
A
#
# COMPACT_ATOMS: atom_id res chain seq x y z
N MET A 1 -34.48 -42.54 -29.16
CA MET A 1 -34.12 -41.96 -27.84
C MET A 1 -33.85 -40.48 -28.05
N ALA A 2 -34.63 -39.62 -27.40
CA ALA A 2 -34.36 -38.19 -27.40
C ALA A 2 -33.58 -37.86 -26.13
N TYR A 3 -32.46 -37.17 -26.28
CA TYR A 3 -31.67 -36.66 -25.17
C TYR A 3 -31.99 -35.17 -25.01
N ILE A 4 -32.21 -34.74 -23.78
CA ILE A 4 -32.29 -33.33 -23.42
C ILE A 4 -30.93 -32.96 -22.83
N GLU A 5 -30.28 -31.96 -23.42
CA GLU A 5 -29.03 -31.38 -22.94
C GLU A 5 -29.33 -30.01 -22.32
N VAL A 6 -28.84 -29.79 -21.10
CA VAL A 6 -28.96 -28.50 -20.41
C VAL A 6 -27.75 -27.64 -20.80
N THR A 7 -27.98 -26.59 -21.59
CA THR A 7 -26.96 -25.63 -22.02
C THR A 7 -27.04 -24.33 -21.19
N GLY A 8 -25.95 -23.58 -21.07
CA GLY A 8 -25.93 -22.27 -20.39
C GLY A 8 -25.58 -22.29 -18.89
N MET A 9 -25.43 -23.47 -18.28
CA MET A 9 -25.05 -23.57 -16.86
C MET A 9 -23.62 -23.08 -16.61
N GLU A 10 -22.71 -23.30 -17.56
CA GLU A 10 -21.34 -22.79 -17.48
C GLU A 10 -21.29 -21.25 -17.58
N GLU A 11 -22.08 -20.63 -18.46
CA GLU A 11 -22.20 -19.17 -18.51
C GLU A 11 -22.74 -18.60 -17.20
N LEU A 12 -23.75 -19.23 -16.59
CA LEU A 12 -24.28 -18.81 -15.29
C LEU A 12 -23.24 -18.90 -14.17
N ILE A 13 -22.47 -20.00 -14.12
CA ILE A 13 -21.39 -20.16 -13.14
C ILE A 13 -20.33 -19.07 -13.32
N LYS A 14 -19.89 -18.82 -14.56
CA LYS A 14 -18.92 -17.75 -14.87
C LYS A 14 -19.44 -16.38 -14.45
N GLU A 15 -20.72 -16.10 -14.66
CA GLU A 15 -21.32 -14.83 -14.29
C GLU A 15 -21.44 -14.66 -12.77
N CYS A 16 -21.81 -15.71 -12.04
CA CYS A 16 -21.79 -15.72 -10.58
C CYS A 16 -20.36 -15.50 -10.03
N GLU A 17 -19.35 -16.16 -10.59
CA GLU A 17 -17.94 -15.97 -10.23
C GLU A 17 -17.43 -14.56 -10.57
N ARG A 18 -17.90 -13.97 -11.67
CA ARG A 18 -17.59 -12.60 -12.05
C ARG A 18 -18.18 -11.58 -11.08
N LEU A 19 -19.41 -11.81 -10.63
CA LEU A 19 -20.14 -10.89 -9.75
C LEU A 19 -19.68 -10.97 -8.28
N GLY A 20 -19.41 -12.18 -7.77
CA GLY A 20 -19.13 -12.41 -6.35
C GLY A 20 -18.00 -13.38 -6.06
N GLY A 21 -17.33 -13.90 -7.08
CA GLY A 21 -16.22 -14.83 -6.91
C GLY A 21 -14.96 -14.16 -6.37
N LYS A 22 -13.99 -15.01 -6.00
CA LYS A 22 -12.74 -14.59 -5.33
C LYS A 22 -12.00 -13.47 -6.08
N GLY A 23 -12.01 -13.49 -7.41
CA GLY A 23 -11.37 -12.46 -8.23
C GLY A 23 -12.03 -11.08 -8.12
N ALA A 24 -13.37 -11.03 -8.04
CA ALA A 24 -14.10 -9.78 -7.85
C ALA A 24 -13.81 -9.17 -6.46
N THR A 25 -13.83 -10.00 -5.42
CA THR A 25 -13.49 -9.60 -4.05
C THR A 25 -12.04 -9.14 -3.93
N GLU A 26 -11.10 -9.85 -4.54
CA GLU A 26 -9.69 -9.45 -4.52
C GLU A 26 -9.47 -8.11 -5.22
N ASN A 27 -10.11 -7.89 -6.37
CA ASN A 27 -10.05 -6.61 -7.08
C ASN A 27 -10.66 -5.46 -6.26
N ALA A 28 -11.78 -5.69 -5.57
CA ALA A 28 -12.37 -4.72 -4.65
C ALA A 28 -11.40 -4.40 -3.51
N ASN A 29 -10.83 -5.41 -2.86
CA ASN A 29 -9.85 -5.25 -1.77
C ASN A 29 -8.61 -4.46 -2.23
N ARG A 30 -8.09 -4.75 -3.42
CA ARG A 30 -6.97 -3.99 -4.03
C ARG A 30 -7.32 -2.52 -4.21
N LYS A 31 -8.52 -2.18 -4.67
CA LYS A 31 -8.99 -0.79 -4.83
C LYS A 31 -9.13 -0.09 -3.48
N ILE A 32 -9.74 -0.77 -2.50
CA ILE A 32 -9.90 -0.27 -1.13
C ILE A 32 -8.54 0.04 -0.51
N LEU A 33 -7.59 -0.90 -0.55
CA LEU A 33 -6.25 -0.72 -0.02
C LEU A 33 -5.53 0.47 -0.66
N LYS A 34 -5.60 0.61 -1.99
CA LYS A 34 -4.99 1.76 -2.69
C LYS A 34 -5.59 3.09 -2.24
N LYS A 35 -6.91 3.14 -2.03
CA LYS A 35 -7.59 4.36 -1.55
C LYS A 35 -7.23 4.67 -0.09
N ALA A 36 -7.27 3.67 0.78
CA ALA A 36 -6.87 3.79 2.18
C ALA A 36 -5.41 4.25 2.31
N ALA A 37 -4.50 3.62 1.56
CA ALA A 37 -3.08 3.98 1.57
C ALA A 37 -2.83 5.43 1.16
N LYS A 38 -3.54 5.94 0.14
CA LYS A 38 -3.45 7.35 -0.28
C LYS A 38 -3.96 8.30 0.80
N LEU A 39 -5.06 7.97 1.49
CA LEU A 39 -5.56 8.77 2.60
C LEU A 39 -4.55 8.78 3.76
N THR A 40 -4.04 7.61 4.14
CA THR A 40 -3.00 7.50 5.18
C THR A 40 -1.73 8.27 4.81
N GLN A 41 -1.30 8.24 3.55
CA GLN A 41 -0.16 9.03 3.06
C GLN A 41 -0.41 10.53 3.20
N GLY A 42 -1.63 10.99 2.87
CA GLY A 42 -2.03 12.39 3.03
C GLY A 42 -2.01 12.84 4.49
N GLU A 43 -2.58 12.04 5.38
CA GLU A 43 -2.55 12.29 6.83
C GLU A 43 -1.12 12.29 7.38
N ALA A 44 -0.31 11.32 6.99
CA ALA A 44 1.10 11.25 7.39
C ALA A 44 1.89 12.47 6.89
N LYS A 45 1.63 12.93 5.66
CA LYS A 45 2.22 14.16 5.12
C LYS A 45 1.85 15.40 5.93
N GLY A 46 0.61 15.48 6.42
CA GLY A 46 0.13 16.59 7.25
C GLY A 46 0.76 16.59 8.66
N LYS A 47 1.02 15.41 9.22
CA LYS A 47 1.62 15.25 10.54
C LYS A 47 3.15 15.24 10.54
N ALA A 48 3.77 15.11 9.38
CA ALA A 48 5.22 15.08 9.25
C ALA A 48 5.84 16.41 9.73
N PRO A 49 6.85 16.37 10.62
CA PRO A 49 7.55 17.57 11.06
C PRO A 49 8.15 18.35 9.89
N ARG A 50 8.08 19.68 9.96
CA ARG A 50 8.61 20.59 8.94
C ARG A 50 9.47 21.67 9.57
N SER A 51 10.60 21.94 8.92
CA SER A 51 11.42 23.12 9.17
C SER A 51 11.09 24.19 8.13
N GLU A 52 11.37 25.46 8.42
CA GLU A 52 11.22 26.55 7.43
C GLU A 52 12.16 26.34 6.22
N ASN A 53 13.39 25.88 6.48
CA ASN A 53 14.34 25.51 5.45
C ASN A 53 14.48 23.97 5.39
N PRO A 54 14.20 23.31 4.26
CA PRO A 54 14.38 21.86 4.08
C PRO A 54 15.81 21.37 4.36
N MET A 55 16.82 22.23 4.19
CA MET A 55 18.22 21.92 4.51
C MET A 55 18.49 21.79 6.01
N ASN A 56 17.52 22.13 6.87
CA ASN A 56 17.57 21.88 8.30
C ASN A 56 16.84 20.58 8.69
N SER A 57 16.11 19.94 7.76
CA SER A 57 15.38 18.70 7.99
C SER A 57 16.27 17.47 7.79
N GLY A 58 16.13 16.48 8.67
CA GLY A 58 16.82 15.18 8.57
C GLY A 58 18.28 15.17 9.00
N ARG A 59 18.87 13.97 8.99
CA ARG A 59 20.27 13.72 9.39
C ARG A 59 21.26 14.44 8.47
N LYS A 60 22.24 15.15 9.03
CA LYS A 60 23.36 15.77 8.30
C LYS A 60 24.08 14.69 7.48
N GLY A 61 24.23 14.91 6.16
CA GLY A 61 24.75 13.92 5.20
C GLY A 61 23.69 13.09 4.46
N SER A 62 22.42 13.10 4.92
CA SER A 62 21.28 12.45 4.25
C SER A 62 20.18 13.44 3.87
N ARG A 63 20.51 14.73 3.86
CA ARG A 63 19.59 15.82 3.52
C ARG A 63 19.47 15.92 2.01
N THR A 64 18.23 16.00 1.52
CA THR A 64 17.92 16.07 0.09
C THR A 64 17.53 17.46 -0.37
N GLY A 65 17.41 18.42 0.55
CA GLY A 65 16.79 19.73 0.29
C GLY A 65 15.28 19.68 0.11
N LYS A 66 14.62 18.56 0.48
CA LYS A 66 13.17 18.39 0.44
C LYS A 66 12.65 17.89 1.78
N HIS A 67 11.36 18.10 2.06
CA HIS A 67 10.73 17.55 3.25
C HIS A 67 10.36 16.08 3.06
N MET A 68 10.66 15.26 4.07
CA MET A 68 10.25 13.85 4.13
C MET A 68 8.74 13.69 3.90
N GLY A 69 7.92 14.55 4.51
CA GLY A 69 6.46 14.49 4.40
C GLY A 69 5.93 14.57 2.96
N ASP A 70 6.65 15.23 2.05
CA ASP A 70 6.26 15.32 0.64
C ASP A 70 6.71 14.12 -0.19
N ASN A 71 7.54 13.25 0.37
CA ASN A 71 8.22 12.16 -0.32
C ASN A 71 7.93 10.81 0.33
N ILE A 72 6.85 10.68 1.10
CA ILE A 72 6.42 9.42 1.74
C ILE A 72 6.10 8.41 0.63
N PRO A 73 6.84 7.29 0.50
CA PRO A 73 6.57 6.32 -0.55
C PRO A 73 5.31 5.49 -0.28
N LEU A 74 4.72 4.96 -1.34
CA LEU A 74 3.67 3.94 -1.28
C LEU A 74 4.18 2.68 -1.96
N SER A 75 4.11 1.54 -1.28
CA SER A 75 4.38 0.27 -1.94
C SER A 75 3.26 -0.10 -2.93
N GLY A 76 3.55 -1.03 -3.83
CA GLY A 76 2.50 -1.79 -4.50
C GLY A 76 1.67 -2.63 -3.51
N VAL A 77 0.56 -3.20 -3.98
CA VAL A 77 -0.20 -4.18 -3.19
C VAL A 77 0.64 -5.44 -3.05
N LYS A 78 0.95 -5.81 -1.81
CA LYS A 78 1.65 -7.05 -1.44
C LYS A 78 0.64 -8.07 -0.88
N ASN A 79 1.00 -9.34 -0.90
CA ASN A 79 0.24 -10.42 -0.28
C ASN A 79 1.14 -11.13 0.74
N ARG A 80 0.64 -11.31 1.96
CA ARG A 80 1.28 -12.13 2.99
C ARG A 80 0.24 -13.08 3.57
N ASN A 81 0.45 -14.38 3.37
CA ASN A 81 -0.43 -15.44 3.88
C ASN A 81 -1.91 -15.24 3.50
N GLY A 82 -2.19 -14.83 2.26
CA GLY A 82 -3.55 -14.59 1.77
C GLY A 82 -4.13 -13.22 2.12
N SER A 83 -3.44 -12.42 2.94
CA SER A 83 -3.85 -11.06 3.29
C SER A 83 -3.14 -10.03 2.43
N LEU A 84 -3.91 -9.16 1.78
CA LEU A 84 -3.38 -8.06 0.98
C LEU A 84 -3.02 -6.87 1.88
N TYR A 85 -1.90 -6.21 1.59
CA TYR A 85 -1.48 -5.01 2.33
C TYR A 85 -0.68 -4.05 1.45
N ILE A 86 -0.59 -2.79 1.87
CA ILE A 86 0.28 -1.76 1.31
C ILE A 86 1.07 -1.14 2.46
N ILE A 87 2.36 -0.92 2.26
CA ILE A 87 3.19 -0.16 3.18
C ILE A 87 3.13 1.31 2.78
N VAL A 88 2.79 2.17 3.75
CA VAL A 88 2.84 3.62 3.63
C VAL A 88 4.08 4.11 4.37
N GLY A 89 4.99 4.76 3.66
CA GLY A 89 6.30 5.11 4.20
C GLY A 89 7.37 4.03 3.95
N TRP A 90 8.48 4.16 4.68
CA TRP A 90 9.69 3.37 4.46
C TRP A 90 9.59 2.02 5.17
N ASP A 91 9.85 0.94 4.43
CA ASP A 91 9.92 -0.41 4.99
C ASP A 91 11.19 -0.58 5.86
N LYS A 92 11.24 -1.61 6.71
CA LYS A 92 12.34 -1.83 7.66
C LYS A 92 13.71 -1.94 6.95
N GLY A 93 13.75 -2.55 5.77
CA GLY A 93 14.95 -2.71 4.94
C GLY A 93 15.27 -1.53 4.01
N ASP A 94 14.44 -0.48 3.99
CA ASP A 94 14.61 0.64 3.06
C ASP A 94 15.79 1.53 3.45
N ASN A 95 16.67 1.84 2.49
CA ASN A 95 17.84 2.72 2.65
C ASN A 95 17.82 3.90 1.67
N SER A 96 16.69 4.13 1.00
CA SER A 96 16.47 5.27 0.11
C SER A 96 16.46 6.59 0.90
N PRO A 97 16.47 7.76 0.22
CA PRO A 97 16.36 9.03 0.93
C PRO A 97 15.19 9.06 1.91
N PHE A 98 15.42 9.71 3.05
CA PHE A 98 14.49 9.76 4.19
C PHE A 98 14.24 8.45 4.95
N PHE A 99 15.04 7.40 4.71
CA PHE A 99 14.89 6.11 5.41
C PHE A 99 14.83 6.21 6.93
N TYR A 100 15.41 7.25 7.54
CA TYR A 100 15.39 7.45 8.98
C TYR A 100 13.98 7.55 9.58
N ALA A 101 12.98 7.89 8.77
CA ALA A 101 11.58 7.89 9.16
C ALA A 101 11.10 6.51 9.68
N LYS A 102 11.67 5.42 9.15
CA LYS A 102 11.33 4.06 9.59
C LYS A 102 11.63 3.82 11.07
N PHE A 103 12.60 4.55 11.65
CA PHE A 103 12.92 4.40 13.07
C PHE A 103 11.85 4.99 13.98
N ILE A 104 11.05 5.94 13.49
CA ILE A 104 9.89 6.47 14.23
C ILE A 104 8.81 5.38 14.32
N GLU A 105 8.60 4.64 13.23
CA GLU A 105 7.54 3.64 13.13
C GLU A 105 7.91 2.27 13.73
N TYR A 106 9.11 1.78 13.43
CA TYR A 106 9.56 0.44 13.85
C TYR A 106 10.46 0.45 15.08
N GLY A 107 10.85 1.63 15.56
CA GLY A 107 11.85 1.79 16.60
C GLY A 107 13.27 1.51 16.12
N THR A 108 14.22 1.65 17.04
CA THR A 108 15.60 1.19 16.86
C THR A 108 15.79 -0.14 17.59
N SER A 109 16.64 -1.03 17.06
CA SER A 109 17.09 -2.19 17.84
C SER A 109 17.71 -1.68 19.15
N LYS A 110 17.37 -2.31 20.28
CA LYS A 110 18.13 -2.11 21.52
C LYS A 110 19.56 -2.58 21.25
N ILE A 111 20.52 -1.69 21.42
CA ILE A 111 21.95 -2.01 21.48
C ILE A 111 22.31 -2.09 22.96
#